data_AF-A0A358DAD3-F1
#
_entry.id   AF-A0A358DAD3-F1
#
_cell.length_a   1.000
_cell.length_b   1.000
_cell.length_c   1.000
_cell.angle_alpha   90.00
_cell.angle_beta   90.00
_cell.angle_gamma   90.00
#
_symmetry.space_group_name_H-M   'P 1'
#
loop_
_entity.id
_entity.type
_entity.pdbx_description
1 polymer ?
#
loop_
_entity_poly.entity_id
_entity_poly.type
_entity_poly.pdbx_seq_one_letter_code
_entity_poly.pdbx_strand_id
1 'polypeptide(L)' 'MRLGVLDIGSNTVHLLVADAHPGGRPLASTSHRSVLRLMRYVTPDGAISEARIAALVDAVSQARVVAEREKVDEFLATAT' A
#
# COMPACT_ATOMS: atom_id res chain seq x y z
N MET A 1 4.48 -19.08 0.55
CA MET A 1 5.07 -17.81 0.13
C MET A 1 4.47 -16.71 0.96
N ARG A 2 5.28 -15.74 1.37
CA ARG A 2 4.87 -14.59 2.14
C ARG A 2 4.60 -13.43 1.19
N LEU A 3 3.32 -13.10 0.99
CA LEU A 3 2.88 -12.09 0.04
C LEU A 3 2.68 -10.75 0.76
N GLY A 4 3.26 -9.68 0.21
CA GLY A 4 2.89 -8.31 0.53
C GLY A 4 1.96 -7.76 -0.54
N VAL A 5 0.72 -7.42 -0.17
CA VAL A 5 -0.25 -6.80 -1.07
C VAL A 5 -0.48 -5.36 -0.64
N LEU A 6 -0.11 -4.42 -1.50
CA LEU A 6 -0.26 -2.98 -1.31
C LEU A 6 -1.42 -2.46 -2.14
N ASP A 7 -2.48 -2.02 -1.47
CA ASP A 7 -3.62 -1.35 -2.09
C ASP A 7 -3.54 0.16 -1.89
N ILE A 8 -3.45 0.90 -2.99
CA ILE A 8 -3.36 2.37 -3.03
C ILE A 8 -4.72 2.92 -3.45
N GLY A 9 -5.52 3.29 -2.46
CA GLY A 9 -6.79 3.97 -2.67
C GLY A 9 -6.66 5.48 -2.51
N SER A 10 -7.68 6.19 -2.97
CA SER A 10 -7.76 7.65 -2.89
C SER A 10 -7.80 8.20 -1.45
N ASN A 11 -8.14 7.39 -0.45
CA ASN A 11 -8.13 7.79 0.96
C ASN A 11 -6.95 7.21 1.75
N THR A 12 -6.49 6.03 1.41
CA THR A 12 -5.56 5.23 2.21
C THR A 12 -4.64 4.41 1.33
N VAL A 13 -3.41 4.23 1.80
CA VAL A 13 -2.52 3.16 1.35
C VAL A 13 -2.58 2.06 2.40
N HIS A 14 -2.84 0.83 1.98
CA HIS A 14 -2.98 -0.31 2.87
C HIS A 14 -2.10 -1.46 2.41
N LEU A 15 -1.16 -1.86 3.26
CA LEU A 15 -0.37 -3.07 3.10
C LEU A 15 -0.97 -4.20 3.94
N LEU A 16 -1.14 -5.36 3.32
CA LEU A 16 -1.42 -6.63 3.99
C LEU A 16 -0.27 -7.60 3.71
N VAL A 17 0.27 -8.22 4.75
CA VAL A 17 1.19 -9.36 4.63
C VAL A 17 0.47 -10.65 4.99
N ALA A 18 0.54 -11.63 4.11
CA ALA A 18 -0.13 -12.91 4.29
C ALA A 18 0.75 -14.10 3.88
N ASP A 19 0.64 -15.19 4.61
CA ASP A 19 1.21 -16.48 4.20
C ASP A 19 0.22 -17.20 3.28
N ALA A 20 0.67 -17.49 2.06
CA ALA A 20 -0.11 -18.17 1.04
C ALA A 20 0.54 -19.50 0.64
N HIS A 21 -0.30 -20.51 0.42
CA HIS A 21 0.09 -21.87 0.07
C HIS A 21 -0.84 -22.37 -1.04
N PRO A 22 -0.34 -23.13 -2.03
CA PRO A 22 -1.20 -23.72 -3.05
C PRO A 22 -2.36 -24.52 -2.45
N GLY A 23 -3.58 -24.26 -2.93
CA GLY A 23 -4.81 -24.92 -2.44
C GLY A 23 -5.28 -24.48 -1.05
N GLY A 24 -4.57 -23.59 -0.36
CA GLY A 24 -4.95 -23.05 0.94
C GLY A 24 -5.43 -21.60 0.87
N ARG A 25 -6.25 -21.19 1.84
CA ARG A 25 -6.61 -19.77 2.01
C ARG A 25 -5.40 -18.98 2.52
N PRO A 26 -5.12 -17.77 2.01
CA PRO A 26 -4.11 -16.88 2.60
C PRO A 26 -4.40 -16.53 4.06
N LEU A 27 -3.39 -16.58 4.91
CA LEU A 27 -3.48 -16.22 6.33
C LEU A 27 -2.77 -14.88 6.56
N ALA A 28 -3.54 -13.85 6.90
CA ALA A 28 -3.00 -12.53 7.19
C ALA A 28 -2.19 -12.55 8.50
N SER A 29 -1.04 -11.87 8.50
CA SER A 29 -0.14 -11.78 9.64
C SER A 29 0.13 -10.34 10.07
N THR A 30 0.29 -9.41 9.12
CA THR A 30 0.55 -7.99 9.40
C THR A 30 -0.32 -7.10 8.52
N SER A 31 -0.84 -6.00 9.09
CA SER A 31 -1.47 -4.93 8.35
C SER A 31 -0.85 -3.58 8.69
N HIS A 32 -0.66 -2.74 7.68
CA HIS A 32 -0.17 -1.38 7.85
C HIS A 32 -0.98 -0.42 7.00
N ARG A 33 -1.53 0.63 7.62
CA ARG A 33 -2.45 1.57 6.99
C ARG A 33 -1.96 3.00 7.18
N SER A 34 -1.79 3.71 6.08
CA SER A 34 -1.48 5.13 6.06
C SER A 34 -2.64 5.92 5.45
N VAL A 35 -3.02 7.02 6.12
CA VAL A 35 -4.12 7.89 5.66
C VAL A 35 -3.54 8.99 4.76
N LEU A 36 -4.09 9.11 3.56
CA LEU A 36 -3.54 9.98 2.51
C LEU A 36 -4.54 11.05 2.04
N ARG A 37 -5.81 10.68 1.84
CA ARG A 37 -6.90 11.56 1.36
C ARG A 37 -6.53 12.35 0.08
N LEU A 38 -6.05 11.66 -0.95
CA LEU A 38 -5.63 12.20 -2.26
C LEU A 38 -6.65 13.16 -2.88
N MET A 39 -7.93 12.80 -2.87
CA MET A 39 -8.97 13.57 -3.56
C MET A 39 -9.19 14.98 -3.01
N ARG A 40 -8.70 15.28 -1.80
CA ARG A 40 -8.91 16.60 -1.19
C ARG A 40 -8.09 17.71 -1.86
N TYR A 41 -7.11 17.36 -2.70
CA TYR A 41 -6.16 18.31 -3.29
C TYR A 41 -5.78 17.89 -4.72
N VAL A 42 -6.80 17.49 -5.48
CA VAL A 42 -6.72 17.40 -6.94
C VAL A 42 -6.77 18.83 -7.48
N THR A 43 -5.87 19.17 -8.39
CA THR A 43 -5.80 20.47 -9.03
C THR A 43 -6.99 20.65 -9.99
N PRO A 44 -7.31 21.90 -10.41
CA PRO A 44 -8.44 22.15 -11.29
C PRO A 44 -8.40 21.38 -12.63
N ASP A 45 -7.21 21.04 -13.12
CA ASP A 45 -6.95 20.23 -14.32
C ASP A 45 -7.00 18.72 -14.07
N GLY A 46 -7.34 18.28 -12.85
CA GLY A 46 -7.49 16.86 -12.51
C GLY A 46 -6.20 16.17 -12.09
N ALA A 47 -5.08 16.89 -11.97
CA ALA A 47 -3.82 16.34 -11.52
C ALA A 47 -3.72 16.24 -9.98
N ILE A 48 -2.87 15.36 -9.48
CA ILE A 48 -2.56 15.29 -8.05
C ILE A 48 -1.52 16.38 -7.76
N SER A 49 -1.78 17.22 -6.76
CA SER A 49 -0.80 18.25 -6.34
C SER A 49 0.53 17.63 -5.89
N GLU A 50 1.64 18.34 -6.11
CA GLU A 50 2.99 17.88 -5.71
C GLU A 50 3.08 17.51 -4.23
N ALA A 51 2.45 18.31 -3.35
CA ALA A 51 2.38 18.03 -1.92
C ALA A 51 1.70 16.67 -1.62
N ARG A 52 0.73 16.25 -2.43
CA ARG A 52 0.07 14.95 -2.28
C ARG A 52 0.87 13.82 -2.91
N ILE A 53 1.60 14.08 -3.99
CA ILE A 53 2.57 13.12 -4.53
C ILE A 53 3.61 12.81 -3.45
N ALA A 54 4.16 13.82 -2.78
CA ALA A 54 5.12 13.61 -1.69
C ALA A 54 4.53 12.77 -0.54
N ALA A 55 3.30 13.07 -0.12
CA ALA A 55 2.62 12.29 0.91
C ALA A 55 2.35 10.84 0.47
N LEU A 56 2.04 10.60 -0.81
CA LEU A 56 1.82 9.26 -1.36
C LEU A 56 3.13 8.47 -1.34
N VAL A 57 4.23 9.09 -1.77
CA VAL A 57 5.56 8.49 -1.74
C VAL A 57 5.97 8.13 -0.32
N ASP A 58 5.72 9.00 0.67
CA ASP A 58 5.98 8.70 2.08
C ASP A 58 5.16 7.49 2.57
N ALA A 59 3.85 7.46 2.29
CA ALA A 59 2.99 6.35 2.67
C ALA A 59 3.42 5.01 2.06
N VAL A 60 3.80 5.00 0.77
CA VAL A 60 4.31 3.79 0.09
C VAL A 60 5.68 3.40 0.66
N SER A 61 6.53 4.36 0.99
CA SER A 61 7.85 4.09 1.58
C SER A 61 7.73 3.46 2.97
N GLN A 62 6.78 3.93 3.79
CA GLN A 62 6.47 3.33 5.10
C GLN A 62 5.98 1.89 4.95
N ALA A 63 5.07 1.63 4.01
CA ALA A 63 4.61 0.28 3.71
C ALA A 63 5.76 -0.63 3.24
N ARG A 64 6.66 -0.13 2.38
CA ARG A 64 7.85 -0.87 1.93
C ARG A 64 8.74 -1.27 3.11
N VAL A 65 9.00 -0.36 4.06
CA VAL A 65 9.80 -0.68 5.26
C VAL A 65 9.14 -1.80 6.09
N VAL A 66 7.81 -1.81 6.21
CA VAL A 66 7.09 -2.89 6.88
C VAL A 66 7.26 -4.21 6.10
N ALA A 67 7.06 -4.19 4.78
CA ALA A 67 7.21 -5.37 3.94
C ALA A 67 8.63 -5.98 4.02
N GLU A 68 9.67 -5.14 4.02
CA GLU A 68 11.06 -5.58 4.19
C GLU A 68 11.31 -6.23 5.57
N ARG A 69 10.77 -5.64 6.64
CA ARG A 69 10.85 -6.23 8.00
C ARG A 69 10.13 -7.56 8.10
N GLU A 70 9.01 -7.68 7.40
CA GLU A 70 8.21 -8.89 7.33
C GLU A 70 8.80 -9.96 6.40
N LYS A 71 9.89 -9.65 5.68
CA LYS A 71 10.58 -10.57 4.74
C LYS A 71 9.60 -11.16 3.71
N VAL A 72 8.80 -10.31 3.08
CA VAL A 72 7.92 -10.74 1.99
C VAL A 72 8.75 -11.37 0.86
N ASP A 73 8.27 -12.51 0.36
CA ASP A 73 8.88 -13.20 -0.78
C ASP A 73 8.48 -12.52 -2.09
N GLU A 74 7.25 -12.04 -2.18
CA GLU A 74 6.70 -11.39 -3.36
C GLU A 74 5.78 -10.22 -2.96
N PHE A 75 5.84 -9.14 -3.76
CA PHE A 75 5.17 -7.89 -3.47
C PHE A 75 4.32 -7.45 -4.67
N LEU A 76 3.03 -7.26 -4.44
CA LEU A 76 2.07 -6.80 -5.43
C LEU A 76 1.52 -5.44 -5.01
N ALA A 77 1.50 -4.48 -5.95
CA ALA A 77 0.90 -3.17 -5.72
C ALA A 77 -0.25 -2.92 -6.72
N THR A 78 -1.36 -2.40 -6.21
CA THR A 78 -2.53 -1.99 -6.99
C THR A 78 -2.93 -0.57 -6.64
N ALA A 79 -3.56 0.15 -7.58
CA ALA A 79 -4.09 1.49 -7.36
C ALA A 79 -5.50 1.63 -7.96
N THR A 80 -6.39 2.35 -7.26
CA THR A 80 -7.81 2.54 -7.64
C THR A 80 -8.32 3.96 -7.43
#